data_AF-A0A2G8L5T0-F1
#
_entry.id   AF-A0A2G8L5T0-F1
#
_cell.length_a   1.000
_cell.length_b   1.000
_cell.length_c   1.000
_cell.angle_alpha   90.00
_cell.angle_beta   90.00
_cell.angle_gamma   90.00
#
_symmetry.space_group_name_H-M   'P 1'
#
loop_
_entity.id
_entity.type
_entity.pdbx_description
1 polymer ?
#
loop_
_entity_poly.entity_id
_entity_poly.type
_entity_poly.pdbx_seq_one_letter_code
_entity_poly.pdbx_strand_id
1 'polypeptide(L)'
;MVSIFWLSSFDSLQGLTKLQCLESLRFQDPIQEYMNPICQNAFYKRNVLAMFPNLKSLDGERVTGRGSEVFRLLHELERDVNDEKKSNENVLMTSSNSWTSEGFWDCNTVQSEGGDEAEGHLRDLIKECNKLSSSAGR
;
A
#
# COMPACT_ATOMS: atom_id res chain seq x y z
N MET A 1 0.52 13.68 14.42
CA MET A 1 0.04 12.28 14.28
C MET A 1 -0.16 11.77 15.69
N VAL A 2 -1.39 11.53 16.12
CA VAL A 2 -1.67 11.03 17.47
C VAL A 2 -1.76 9.51 17.37
N SER A 3 -0.71 8.81 17.79
CA SER A 3 -0.76 7.35 17.97
C SER A 3 -1.43 7.09 19.31
N ILE A 4 -2.69 6.65 19.28
CA ILE A 4 -3.48 6.49 20.52
C ILE A 4 -3.19 5.13 21.13
N PHE A 5 -2.83 5.17 22.41
CA PHE A 5 -2.59 4.05 23.30
C PHE A 5 -3.86 3.19 23.47
N TRP A 6 -3.68 1.88 23.40
CA TRP A 6 -4.63 0.80 23.70
C TRP A 6 -6.07 1.23 24.01
N LEU A 7 -6.92 1.23 22.99
CA LEU A 7 -8.34 1.53 23.10
C LEU A 7 -9.18 0.26 23.11
N SER A 8 -9.92 0.06 24.20
CA SER A 8 -10.80 -1.08 24.42
C SER A 8 -12.27 -0.82 24.06
N SER A 9 -12.70 0.44 23.89
CA SER A 9 -14.07 0.83 23.52
C SER A 9 -14.13 2.07 22.63
N PHE A 10 -15.19 2.21 21.83
CA PHE A 10 -15.50 3.41 21.05
C PHE A 10 -15.85 4.61 21.92
N ASP A 11 -16.32 4.42 23.16
CA ASP A 11 -16.67 5.51 24.07
C ASP A 11 -15.44 6.40 24.38
N SER A 12 -14.26 5.78 24.44
CA SER A 12 -12.99 6.48 24.64
C SER A 12 -12.65 7.44 23.49
N LEU A 13 -13.24 7.24 22.29
CA LEU A 13 -13.08 8.13 21.13
C LEU A 13 -13.98 9.36 21.21
N GLN A 14 -14.99 9.37 22.09
CA GLN A 14 -15.93 10.49 22.19
C GLN A 14 -15.24 11.80 22.60
N GLY A 15 -14.11 11.73 23.30
CA GLY A 15 -13.31 12.92 23.61
C GLY A 15 -12.69 13.58 22.36
N LEU A 16 -12.38 12.79 21.33
CA LEU A 16 -11.73 13.24 20.11
C LEU A 16 -12.71 13.85 19.12
N THR A 17 -14.01 13.55 19.20
CA THR A 17 -15.03 14.09 18.28
C THR A 17 -15.16 15.61 18.36
N LYS A 18 -14.68 16.22 19.44
CA LYS A 18 -14.62 17.67 19.63
C LYS A 18 -13.53 18.35 18.79
N LEU A 19 -12.61 17.58 18.21
CA LEU A 19 -11.52 18.10 17.38
C LEU A 19 -12.01 18.33 15.95
N GLN A 20 -12.46 19.55 15.66
CA GLN A 20 -13.05 19.91 14.37
C GLN A 20 -12.08 19.78 13.18
N CYS A 21 -10.78 19.94 13.44
CA CYS A 21 -9.72 19.83 12.43
C CYS A 21 -9.07 18.43 12.37
N LEU A 22 -9.70 17.42 12.98
CA LEU A 22 -9.17 16.06 12.97
C LEU A 22 -9.43 15.39 11.62
N GLU A 23 -8.39 15.36 10.78
CA GLU A 23 -8.49 14.82 9.42
C GLU A 23 -7.87 13.43 9.26
N SER A 24 -7.01 13.01 10.17
CA SER A 24 -6.25 11.76 10.07
C SER A 24 -6.20 11.04 11.40
N LEU A 25 -6.64 9.79 11.40
CA LEU A 25 -6.62 8.89 12.56
C LEU A 25 -5.94 7.59 12.18
N ARG A 26 -5.18 7.03 13.12
CA ARG A 26 -4.52 5.75 12.96
C ARG A 26 -4.55 5.00 14.28
N PHE A 27 -5.24 3.88 14.26
CA PHE A 27 -5.37 2.92 15.35
C PHE A 27 -4.72 1.58 15.00
N GLN A 28 -4.52 1.29 13.72
CA GLN A 28 -3.77 0.16 13.22
C GLN A 28 -2.45 0.62 12.61
N ASP A 29 -1.35 0.03 13.07
CA ASP A 29 -0.06 0.15 12.41
C ASP A 29 0.38 -1.24 11.92
N PRO A 30 0.42 -1.52 10.61
CA PRO A 30 0.86 -2.81 10.09
C PRO A 30 2.34 -3.10 10.39
N ILE A 31 3.13 -2.13 10.83
CA ILE A 31 4.53 -2.32 11.25
C ILE A 31 4.61 -2.82 12.70
N GLN A 32 3.60 -2.54 13.52
CA GLN A 32 3.58 -2.95 14.93
C GLN A 32 2.59 -4.10 15.15
N GLU A 33 3.05 -5.18 15.77
CA GLU A 33 2.22 -6.36 16.07
C GLU A 33 1.08 -6.08 17.07
N TYR A 34 1.06 -4.89 17.67
CA TYR A 34 0.05 -4.46 18.63
C TYR A 34 -1.04 -3.66 17.92
N MET A 35 -2.17 -4.32 17.63
CA MET A 35 -3.38 -3.66 17.14
C MET A 35 -4.31 -3.29 18.29
N ASN A 36 -4.97 -2.14 18.16
CA ASN A 36 -6.02 -1.76 19.10
C ASN A 36 -7.19 -2.76 19.01
N PRO A 37 -7.75 -3.26 20.14
CA PRO A 37 -8.87 -4.21 20.14
C PRO A 37 -10.08 -3.75 19.32
N ILE A 38 -10.35 -2.44 19.30
CA ILE A 38 -11.43 -1.85 18.48
C ILE A 38 -11.29 -2.16 16.98
N CYS A 39 -10.06 -2.35 16.47
CA CYS A 39 -9.80 -2.64 15.06
C CYS A 39 -10.25 -4.05 14.63
N GLN A 40 -10.45 -4.97 15.59
CA GLN A 40 -10.92 -6.33 15.32
C GLN A 40 -12.45 -6.39 15.07
N ASN A 41 -13.17 -5.31 15.36
CA ASN A 41 -14.61 -5.26 15.17
C ASN A 41 -14.95 -5.10 13.67
N ALA A 42 -15.83 -5.96 13.14
CA ALA A 42 -16.26 -5.91 11.74
C ALA A 42 -16.90 -4.56 11.32
N PHE A 43 -17.46 -3.81 12.28
CA PHE A 43 -18.08 -2.51 12.06
C PHE A 43 -17.17 -1.33 12.41
N TYR A 44 -15.92 -1.58 12.76
CA TYR A 44 -14.97 -0.57 13.20
C TYR A 44 -14.84 0.62 12.26
N LYS A 45 -14.51 0.40 10.98
CA LYS A 45 -14.38 1.49 10.00
C LYS A 45 -15.67 2.29 9.89
N ARG A 46 -16.82 1.61 9.82
CA ARG A 46 -18.15 2.26 9.73
C ARG A 46 -18.43 3.13 10.95
N ASN A 47 -18.20 2.63 12.16
CA ASN A 47 -18.46 3.34 13.41
C ASN A 47 -17.55 4.56 13.56
N VAL A 48 -16.25 4.42 13.27
CA VAL A 48 -15.31 5.55 13.30
C VAL A 48 -15.71 6.62 12.29
N LEU A 49 -16.03 6.24 11.05
CA LEU A 49 -16.47 7.21 10.04
C LEU A 49 -17.79 7.91 10.41
N ALA A 50 -18.70 7.22 11.09
CA ALA A 50 -19.91 7.84 11.61
C ALA A 50 -19.64 8.85 12.74
N MET A 51 -18.62 8.60 13.59
CA MET A 51 -18.22 9.52 14.66
C MET A 51 -17.42 10.73 14.14
N PHE A 52 -16.68 10.57 13.05
CA PHE A 52 -15.76 11.59 12.51
C PHE A 52 -16.08 11.92 11.04
N PRO A 53 -17.10 12.76 10.77
CA PRO A 53 -17.52 13.05 9.40
C PRO A 53 -16.48 13.82 8.57
N ASN A 54 -15.56 14.54 9.23
CA ASN A 54 -14.51 15.32 8.56
C ASN A 54 -13.21 14.52 8.31
N LEU A 55 -13.22 13.21 8.62
CA LEU A 55 -12.03 12.38 8.50
C LEU A 55 -11.67 12.15 7.03
N LYS A 56 -10.41 12.38 6.69
CA LYS A 56 -9.84 12.17 5.35
C LYS A 56 -9.05 10.87 5.25
N SER A 57 -8.42 10.45 6.34
CA SER A 57 -7.60 9.23 6.39
C SER A 57 -7.87 8.45 7.68
N LEU A 58 -8.05 7.14 7.54
CA LEU A 58 -8.17 6.19 8.63
C LEU A 58 -7.17 5.05 8.42
N ASP A 59 -6.30 4.81 9.38
CA ASP A 59 -5.31 3.71 9.35
C ASP A 59 -4.33 3.76 8.16
N GLY A 60 -4.16 4.96 7.56
CA GLY A 60 -3.37 5.16 6.35
C GLY A 60 -4.16 5.00 5.05
N GLU A 61 -5.41 4.53 5.14
CA GLU A 61 -6.35 4.47 4.03
C GLU A 61 -7.09 5.81 3.86
N ARG A 62 -7.14 6.32 2.63
CA ARG A 62 -7.90 7.52 2.33
C ARG A 62 -9.38 7.20 2.18
N VAL A 63 -10.19 7.74 3.09
CA VAL A 63 -11.64 7.47 3.18
C VAL A 63 -12.50 8.53 2.49
N THR A 64 -12.01 9.77 2.38
CA THR A 64 -12.74 10.86 1.71
C THR A 64 -11.82 11.73 0.83
N GLY A 65 -12.44 12.42 -0.13
CA GLY A 65 -11.78 13.33 -1.05
C GLY A 65 -11.05 12.65 -2.22
N ARG A 66 -10.21 13.42 -2.92
CA ARG A 66 -9.44 12.92 -4.08
C ARG A 66 -8.56 11.74 -3.69
N GLY A 67 -8.68 10.63 -4.42
CA GLY A 67 -7.93 9.39 -4.17
C GLY A 67 -8.63 8.37 -3.27
N SER A 68 -9.76 8.71 -2.64
CA SER A 68 -10.57 7.73 -1.89
C SER A 68 -11.21 6.68 -2.80
N GLU A 69 -11.48 7.03 -4.07
CA GLU A 69 -12.02 6.12 -5.09
C GLU A 69 -11.15 4.88 -5.29
N VAL A 70 -9.82 5.02 -5.20
CA VAL A 70 -8.88 3.88 -5.37
C VAL A 70 -9.12 2.83 -4.30
N PHE A 71 -9.21 3.25 -3.03
CA PHE A 71 -9.47 2.33 -1.94
C PHE A 71 -10.88 1.75 -1.98
N ARG A 72 -11.88 2.54 -2.41
CA ARG A 72 -13.24 2.03 -2.62
C ARG A 72 -13.28 0.91 -3.66
N LEU A 73 -12.63 1.13 -4.80
CA LEU A 73 -12.56 0.13 -5.88
C LEU A 73 -11.81 -1.12 -5.43
N LEU A 74 -10.73 -0.99 -4.65
CA LEU A 74 -10.02 -2.13 -4.08
C LEU A 74 -10.93 -2.96 -3.16
N HIS A 75 -11.68 -2.31 -2.25
CA HIS A 75 -12.63 -3.02 -1.38
C HIS A 75 -13.77 -3.69 -2.16
N GLU A 76 -14.23 -3.09 -3.25
CA GLU A 76 -15.24 -3.67 -4.13
C GLU A 76 -14.69 -4.93 -4.83
N LEU A 77 -13.49 -4.85 -5.41
CA LEU A 77 -12.81 -5.99 -6.02
C LEU A 77 -12.53 -7.12 -5.01
N GLU A 78 -12.08 -6.78 -3.80
CA GLU A 78 -11.86 -7.77 -2.73
C GLU A 78 -13.16 -8.47 -2.34
N ARG A 79 -14.27 -7.75 -2.26
CA ARG A 79 -15.59 -8.32 -1.98
C ARG A 79 -16.00 -9.29 -3.09
N ASP A 80 -15.87 -8.88 -4.35
CA ASP A 80 -16.25 -9.72 -5.49
C ASP A 80 -15.41 -11.01 -5.55
N VAL A 81 -14.09 -10.91 -5.32
CA VAL A 81 -13.19 -12.07 -5.22
C VAL A 81 -13.55 -12.98 -4.05
N ASN A 82 -13.96 -12.42 -2.92
CA ASN A 82 -14.30 -13.21 -1.74
C ASN A 82 -15.69 -13.88 -1.86
N ASP A 83 -16.63 -13.26 -2.58
CA ASP A 83 -17.93 -13.83 -2.87
C ASP A 83 -17.81 -14.98 -3.89
N GLU A 84 -16.95 -14.85 -4.90
CA GLU A 84 -16.55 -15.95 -5.80
C GLU A 84 -15.96 -17.14 -5.02
N LYS A 85 -15.12 -16.89 -4.01
CA LYS A 85 -14.56 -17.97 -3.19
C LYS A 85 -15.64 -18.74 -2.42
N LYS A 86 -16.65 -18.04 -1.86
CA LYS A 86 -17.75 -18.68 -1.13
C LYS A 86 -18.68 -19.50 -2.02
N SER A 87 -18.92 -19.07 -3.28
CA SER A 87 -19.69 -19.88 -4.23
C SER A 87 -18.92 -21.15 -4.64
N ASN A 88 -17.59 -21.07 -4.66
CA ASN A 88 -16.72 -22.10 -5.19
C ASN A 88 -16.23 -23.10 -4.13
N GLU A 89 -16.53 -22.92 -2.84
CA GLU A 89 -16.24 -23.92 -1.79
C GLU A 89 -16.94 -25.28 -2.03
N ASN A 90 -17.96 -25.33 -2.90
CA ASN A 90 -18.62 -26.57 -3.34
C ASN A 90 -18.11 -27.13 -4.67
N VAL A 91 -17.14 -26.47 -5.33
CA VAL A 91 -16.57 -26.89 -6.60
C VAL A 91 -15.06 -27.03 -6.42
N LEU A 92 -14.55 -28.25 -6.57
CA LEU A 92 -13.12 -28.55 -6.57
C LEU A 92 -12.45 -27.69 -7.64
N MET A 93 -11.87 -26.55 -7.24
CA MET A 93 -11.20 -25.61 -8.12
C MET A 93 -10.04 -26.34 -8.81
N THR A 94 -10.23 -26.68 -10.08
CA THR A 94 -9.13 -27.03 -10.97
C THR A 94 -8.19 -25.84 -10.97
N SER A 95 -6.94 -26.10 -10.56
CA SER A 95 -5.84 -25.15 -10.46
C SER A 95 -5.95 -24.05 -11.52
N SER A 96 -6.19 -22.82 -11.09
CA SER A 96 -6.21 -21.65 -11.96
C SER A 96 -4.90 -21.64 -12.74
N ASN A 97 -5.00 -21.86 -14.05
CA ASN A 97 -3.87 -21.68 -14.95
C ASN A 97 -3.39 -20.23 -14.80
N SER A 98 -2.08 -20.05 -14.62
CA SER A 98 -1.47 -18.74 -14.52
C SER A 98 -1.90 -17.87 -15.71
N TRP A 99 -2.49 -16.70 -15.45
CA TRP A 99 -2.91 -15.76 -16.51
C TRP A 99 -1.72 -15.35 -17.39
N THR A 100 -0.52 -15.39 -16.81
CA THR A 100 0.72 -15.08 -17.52
C THR A 100 1.47 -16.37 -17.85
N SER A 101 2.01 -16.42 -19.07
CA SER A 101 2.99 -17.43 -19.46
C SER A 101 4.20 -17.40 -18.51
N GLU A 102 4.82 -18.55 -18.33
CA GLU A 102 6.10 -18.66 -17.63
C GLU A 102 7.13 -17.73 -18.30
N GLY A 103 7.79 -16.89 -17.49
CA GLY A 103 8.75 -15.88 -17.96
C GLY A 103 8.15 -14.59 -18.52
N PHE A 104 6.84 -14.34 -18.39
CA PHE A 104 6.23 -13.06 -18.82
C PHE A 104 6.81 -11.84 -18.06
N TRP A 105 7.10 -12.01 -16.77
CA TRP A 105 7.70 -10.98 -15.92
C TRP A 105 9.22 -11.02 -15.92
N ASP A 106 9.82 -12.02 -16.57
CA ASP A 106 11.25 -12.04 -16.74
C ASP A 106 11.56 -10.91 -17.73
N CYS A 107 12.17 -9.84 -17.23
CA CYS A 107 12.99 -8.95 -18.04
C CYS A 107 14.20 -9.75 -18.51
N ASN A 108 13.98 -10.82 -19.26
CA ASN A 108 15.02 -11.46 -20.02
C ASN A 108 15.53 -10.36 -20.92
N THR A 109 16.80 -10.02 -20.73
CA THR A 109 17.54 -9.08 -21.54
C THR A 109 17.16 -9.32 -22.98
N VAL A 110 16.25 -8.48 -23.49
CA VAL A 110 16.25 -8.17 -24.91
C VAL A 110 17.70 -7.80 -25.11
N GLN A 111 18.44 -8.62 -25.85
CA GLN A 111 19.74 -8.23 -26.37
C GLN A 111 19.43 -7.03 -27.27
N SER A 112 19.28 -5.88 -26.63
CA SER A 112 19.09 -4.62 -27.27
C SER A 112 20.44 -4.40 -27.90
N GLU A 113 20.50 -4.47 -29.23
CA GLU A 113 21.73 -4.22 -30.00
C GLU A 113 22.34 -2.84 -29.69
N GLY A 114 21.67 -1.97 -28.91
CA GLY A 114 22.19 -0.71 -28.37
C GLY A 114 22.42 -0.66 -26.85
N GLY A 115 22.15 -1.72 -26.09
CA GLY A 115 22.40 -1.78 -24.64
C GLY A 115 23.90 -1.85 -24.30
N ASP A 116 24.64 -2.66 -25.04
CA ASP A 116 26.09 -2.81 -24.90
C ASP A 116 26.84 -1.51 -25.26
N GLU A 117 26.35 -0.76 -26.26
CA GLU A 117 26.96 0.51 -26.66
C GLU A 117 26.74 1.61 -25.61
N ALA A 118 25.53 1.68 -25.01
CA ALA A 118 25.25 2.59 -23.92
C ALA A 118 26.07 2.25 -22.65
N GLU A 119 26.24 0.96 -22.34
CA GLU A 119 27.08 0.51 -21.24
C GLU A 119 28.57 0.84 -21.49
N GLY A 120 29.04 0.67 -22.72
CA GLY A 120 30.38 1.07 -23.15
C GLY A 120 30.64 2.56 -22.93
N HIS A 121 29.73 3.43 -23.39
CA HIS A 121 29.83 4.88 -23.20
C HIS A 121 29.87 5.29 -21.73
N LEU A 122 29.04 4.65 -20.89
CA LEU A 122 29.05 4.90 -19.44
C LEU A 122 30.41 4.50 -18.82
N ARG A 123 30.94 3.34 -19.18
CA ARG A 123 32.22 2.84 -18.67
C ARG A 123 33.37 3.76 -19.06
N ASP A 124 33.36 4.32 -20.25
CA ASP A 124 34.40 5.23 -20.72
C ASP A 124 34.32 6.60 -20.05
N LEU A 125 33.12 7.15 -19.83
CA LEU A 125 32.92 8.36 -19.02
C LEU A 125 33.45 8.17 -17.59
N ILE A 126 33.18 7.04 -16.95
CA ILE A 126 33.67 6.74 -15.59
C ILE A 126 35.21 6.68 -15.57
N LYS A 127 35.85 6.07 -16.58
CA LYS A 127 37.32 6.05 -16.68
C LYS A 127 37.89 7.45 -16.85
N GLU A 128 37.26 8.29 -17.66
CA GLU A 128 37.69 9.68 -17.86
C GLU A 128 37.57 10.50 -16.57
N CYS A 129 36.45 10.40 -15.85
CA CYS A 129 36.27 11.05 -14.55
C CYS A 129 37.34 10.61 -13.54
N ASN A 130 37.68 9.32 -13.48
CA ASN A 130 38.73 8.82 -12.58
C ASN A 130 40.13 9.33 -12.96
N LYS A 131 40.42 9.45 -14.27
CA LYS A 131 41.67 10.04 -14.74
C LYS A 131 41.77 11.52 -14.37
N LEU A 132 40.70 12.29 -14.60
CA LEU A 132 40.61 13.69 -14.22
C LEU A 132 40.74 13.88 -12.71
N SER A 133 40.06 13.05 -11.91
CA SER A 133 40.20 13.06 -10.45
C SER A 133 41.63 12.75 -9.99
N SER A 134 42.31 11.82 -10.66
CA SER A 134 43.71 11.46 -10.34
C SER A 134 44.69 12.55 -10.78
N SER A 135 44.39 13.29 -11.85
CA SER A 135 45.21 14.39 -12.36
C SER A 135 44.98 15.70 -11.60
N ALA A 136 43.79 15.91 -11.03
CA ALA A 136 43.44 17.06 -10.21
C ALA A 136 43.88 16.92 -8.74
N GLY A 137 44.26 15.70 -8.31
CA GLY A 137 44.80 15.41 -6.99
C GLY A 137 46.34 15.51 -6.89
N ARG A 138 47.01 16.12 -7.88
CA ARG A 138 48.42 16.51 -7.83
C ARG A 138 48.57 18.01 -7.73
#